data_AF-A0A9D6XKF6-F1
#
_entry.id   AF-A0A9D6XKF6-F1
#
_cell.length_a   1.000
_cell.length_b   1.000
_cell.length_c   1.000
_cell.angle_alpha   90.00
_cell.angle_beta   90.00
_cell.angle_gamma   90.00
#
_symmetry.space_group_name_H-M   'P 1'
#
loop_
_entity.id
_entity.type
_entity.pdbx_description
1 polymer ?
#
loop_
_entity_poly.entity_id
_entity_poly.type
_entity_poly.pdbx_seq_one_letter_code
_entity_poly.pdbx_strand_id
1 'polypeptide(L)'
;MVNIAALGRLPGIGSMQEAMIRRRAVGGPAEKTFGALIGLELRPKLIREAADFWNKQTLTFGTNVRDNLWNHPDLLPSIEDLQDPEFFNRIQAPLDISALDSAGIAPKEPDSQTDDGNSSSASK
;
A
#
# COMPACT_ATOMS: atom_id res chain seq x y z
N MET A 1 -17.31 4.76 1.62
CA MET A 1 -16.98 5.95 0.80
C MET A 1 -18.20 6.77 0.36
N VAL A 2 -19.13 6.26 -0.48
CA VAL A 2 -20.33 7.04 -0.89
C VAL A 2 -21.26 7.36 0.29
N ASN A 3 -21.44 6.42 1.23
CA ASN A 3 -22.24 6.65 2.43
C ASN A 3 -21.69 7.83 3.25
N ILE A 4 -20.38 7.84 3.53
CA ILE A 4 -19.72 8.90 4.31
C ILE A 4 -19.92 10.28 3.67
N ALA A 5 -19.76 10.38 2.35
CA ALA A 5 -19.94 11.64 1.63
C ALA A 5 -21.40 12.11 1.57
N ALA A 6 -22.36 11.20 1.69
CA ALA A 6 -23.79 11.48 1.61
C ALA A 6 -24.47 11.64 2.99
N LEU A 7 -23.74 11.39 4.09
CA LEU A 7 -24.19 11.70 5.45
C LEU A 7 -24.57 13.19 5.55
N GLY A 8 -25.74 13.46 6.13
CA GLY A 8 -26.26 14.82 6.29
C GLY A 8 -26.86 15.46 5.04
N ARG A 9 -26.74 14.84 3.86
CA ARG A 9 -27.30 15.35 2.59
C ARG A 9 -28.54 14.61 2.11
N LEU A 10 -28.70 13.35 2.50
CA LEU A 10 -29.82 12.50 2.07
C LEU A 10 -30.54 11.88 3.29
N PRO A 11 -31.78 12.32 3.60
CA PRO A 11 -32.60 11.62 4.57
C PRO A 11 -32.93 10.22 4.05
N GLY A 12 -32.78 9.19 4.88
CA GLY A 12 -33.07 7.80 4.50
C GLY A 12 -31.93 7.06 3.78
N ILE A 13 -30.68 7.50 3.90
CA ILE A 13 -29.55 6.80 3.26
C ILE A 13 -29.42 5.32 3.68
N GLY A 14 -29.79 4.98 4.92
CA GLY A 14 -29.75 3.60 5.41
C GLY A 14 -30.67 2.65 4.66
N SER A 15 -31.90 3.06 4.33
CA SER A 15 -32.86 2.21 3.60
C SER A 15 -32.45 2.04 2.14
N MET A 16 -31.91 3.08 1.50
CA MET A 16 -31.34 2.99 0.16
C MET A 16 -30.12 2.07 0.13
N GLN A 17 -29.25 2.17 1.14
CA GLN A 17 -28.06 1.33 1.25
C GLN A 17 -28.46 -0.15 1.39
N GLU A 18 -29.44 -0.45 2.26
CA GLU A 18 -29.97 -1.81 2.42
C GLU A 18 -30.55 -2.35 1.10
N ALA A 19 -31.33 -1.55 0.38
CA ALA A 19 -31.84 -1.93 -0.94
C ALA A 19 -30.72 -2.20 -1.96
N MET A 20 -29.66 -1.38 -1.98
CA MET A 20 -28.50 -1.59 -2.86
C MET A 20 -27.70 -2.84 -2.48
N ILE A 21 -27.52 -3.12 -1.19
CA ILE A 21 -26.82 -4.32 -0.72
C ILE A 21 -27.55 -5.58 -1.19
N ARG A 22 -28.89 -5.64 -1.04
CA ARG A 22 -29.71 -6.75 -1.53
C ARG A 22 -29.57 -6.93 -3.04
N ARG A 23 -29.61 -5.83 -3.79
CA ARG A 23 -29.44 -5.88 -5.26
C ARG A 23 -28.08 -6.46 -5.67
N ARG A 24 -27.00 -6.11 -4.97
CA ARG A 24 -25.65 -6.67 -5.21
C ARG A 24 -25.54 -8.15 -4.83
N ALA A 25 -26.22 -8.58 -3.77
CA ALA A 25 -26.21 -9.99 -3.36
C ALA A 25 -26.86 -10.91 -4.40
N VAL A 26 -27.84 -10.41 -5.17
CA VAL A 26 -28.53 -11.16 -6.24
C VAL A 26 -27.73 -11.22 -7.54
N GLY A 27 -26.79 -10.30 -7.72
CA GLY A 27 -25.97 -10.18 -8.92
C GLY A 27 -26.73 -9.55 -10.10
N GLY A 28 -26.15 -8.53 -10.72
CA GLY A 28 -26.77 -7.79 -11.82
C GLY A 28 -26.74 -8.55 -13.15
N PRO A 29 -27.64 -8.23 -14.11
CA PRO A 29 -27.55 -8.75 -15.47
C PRO A 29 -26.18 -8.48 -16.12
N ALA A 30 -25.59 -7.32 -15.83
CA ALA A 30 -24.25 -6.96 -16.31
C ALA A 30 -23.15 -7.87 -15.78
N GLU A 31 -23.19 -8.24 -14.50
CA GLU A 31 -22.18 -9.13 -13.89
C GLU A 31 -22.25 -10.52 -14.52
N LYS A 32 -23.46 -11.01 -14.81
CA LYS A 32 -23.66 -12.27 -15.55
C LYS A 32 -23.11 -12.19 -16.97
N THR A 33 -23.31 -11.07 -17.67
CA THR A 33 -22.74 -10.88 -19.01
C THR A 33 -21.21 -10.78 -18.99
N PHE A 34 -20.60 -10.14 -17.98
CA PHE A 34 -19.14 -10.08 -17.86
C PHE A 34 -18.56 -11.46 -17.53
N GLY A 35 -19.21 -12.23 -16.63
CA GLY A 35 -18.83 -13.63 -16.41
C GLY A 35 -18.85 -14.45 -17.70
N ALA A 36 -19.88 -14.29 -18.53
CA ALA A 36 -20.00 -15.00 -19.80
C ALA A 36 -19.00 -14.55 -20.88
N LEU A 37 -18.66 -13.26 -20.94
CA LEU A 37 -17.82 -12.71 -22.01
C LEU A 37 -16.31 -12.79 -21.70
N ILE A 38 -15.91 -12.58 -20.44
CA ILE A 38 -14.51 -12.45 -20.05
C ILE A 38 -14.12 -13.37 -18.88
N GLY A 39 -15.02 -14.23 -18.41
CA GLY A 39 -14.75 -15.13 -17.28
C GLY A 39 -14.62 -14.43 -15.92
N LEU A 40 -15.05 -13.17 -15.84
CA LEU A 40 -14.92 -12.37 -14.62
C LEU A 40 -16.08 -12.66 -13.67
N GLU A 41 -15.82 -13.44 -12.62
CA GLU A 41 -16.80 -13.73 -11.57
C GLU A 41 -16.62 -12.78 -10.37
N LEU A 42 -17.60 -11.90 -10.18
CA LEU A 42 -17.66 -11.03 -9.03
C LEU A 42 -18.17 -11.80 -7.80
N ARG A 43 -17.26 -12.17 -6.90
CA ARG A 43 -17.60 -12.84 -5.63
C ARG A 43 -18.13 -11.81 -4.62
N PRO A 44 -19.37 -11.90 -4.11
CA PRO A 44 -19.94 -10.91 -3.19
C PRO A 44 -19.10 -10.71 -1.92
N LYS A 45 -18.41 -11.77 -1.47
CA LYS A 45 -17.50 -11.72 -0.33
C LYS A 45 -16.32 -10.78 -0.59
N LEU A 46 -15.61 -10.96 -1.71
CA LEU A 46 -14.45 -10.12 -2.08
C LEU A 46 -14.82 -8.65 -2.25
N ILE A 47 -16.01 -8.36 -2.78
CA ILE A 47 -16.47 -6.97 -2.94
C ILE A 47 -16.63 -6.28 -1.58
N ARG A 48 -17.10 -7.01 -0.56
CA ARG A 48 -17.24 -6.48 0.80
C ARG A 48 -15.88 -6.24 1.43
N GLU A 49 -14.97 -7.21 1.31
CA GLU A 49 -13.60 -7.10 1.83
C GLU A 49 -12.85 -5.93 1.17
N ALA A 50 -12.97 -5.77 -0.15
CA ALA A 50 -12.45 -4.61 -0.85
C ALA A 50 -13.04 -3.29 -0.33
N ALA A 51 -14.36 -3.23 -0.13
CA ALA A 51 -15.02 -2.03 0.38
C ALA A 51 -14.54 -1.68 1.81
N ASP A 52 -14.37 -2.69 2.66
CA ASP A 52 -13.88 -2.52 4.02
C ASP A 52 -12.41 -2.10 4.06
N PHE A 53 -11.56 -2.71 3.24
CA PHE A 53 -10.18 -2.29 3.02
C PHE A 53 -10.10 -0.81 2.64
N TRP A 54 -10.85 -0.38 1.62
CA TRP A 54 -10.80 1.00 1.16
C TRP A 54 -11.37 2.00 2.18
N ASN A 55 -12.36 1.60 2.97
CA ASN A 55 -12.85 2.42 4.08
C ASN A 55 -11.77 2.58 5.15
N LYS A 56 -11.08 1.51 5.55
CA LYS A 56 -9.96 1.57 6.50
C LYS A 56 -8.83 2.46 5.97
N GLN A 57 -8.42 2.27 4.71
CA GLN A 57 -7.36 3.07 4.11
C GLN A 57 -7.69 4.57 4.09
N THR A 58 -8.95 4.90 3.77
CA THR A 58 -9.42 6.29 3.79
C THR A 58 -9.43 6.88 5.20
N LEU A 59 -9.79 6.09 6.22
CA LEU A 59 -9.82 6.53 7.61
C LEU A 59 -8.42 6.72 8.19
N THR A 60 -7.46 5.85 7.84
CA THR A 60 -6.09 5.88 8.37
C THR A 60 -5.20 6.90 7.66
N PHE A 61 -5.23 6.94 6.32
CA PHE A 61 -4.29 7.74 5.52
C PHE A 61 -4.93 8.91 4.76
N GLY A 62 -6.26 9.01 4.80
CA GLY A 62 -7.02 10.01 4.05
C GLY A 62 -7.22 9.65 2.58
N THR A 63 -7.93 10.53 1.86
CA THR A 63 -8.32 10.28 0.46
C THR A 63 -7.14 10.40 -0.51
N ASN A 64 -6.18 11.28 -0.26
CA ASN A 64 -5.06 11.52 -1.18
C ASN A 64 -4.16 10.30 -1.36
N VAL A 65 -3.82 9.61 -0.27
CA VAL A 65 -2.96 8.41 -0.32
C VAL A 65 -3.68 7.28 -1.05
N ARG A 66 -4.97 7.10 -0.77
CA ARG A 66 -5.82 6.12 -1.47
C ARG A 66 -5.88 6.39 -2.97
N ASP A 67 -6.05 7.65 -3.35
CA ASP A 67 -6.18 8.02 -4.76
C ASP A 67 -4.86 7.85 -5.51
N ASN A 68 -3.71 8.02 -4.82
CA ASN A 68 -2.39 7.76 -5.39
C ASN A 68 -2.17 6.27 -5.76
N LEU A 69 -2.78 5.33 -5.02
CA LEU A 69 -2.72 3.90 -5.37
C LEU A 69 -3.33 3.57 -6.74
N TRP A 70 -4.19 4.45 -7.28
CA TRP A 70 -4.77 4.29 -8.62
C TRP A 70 -3.88 4.81 -9.75
N ASN A 71 -2.77 5.49 -9.44
CA ASN A 71 -1.87 6.03 -10.45
C ASN A 71 -1.14 4.94 -11.25
N HIS A 72 -1.00 3.74 -10.68
CA HIS A 72 -0.41 2.61 -11.37
C HIS A 72 -1.09 1.30 -10.96
N PRO A 73 -1.41 0.39 -11.90
CA PRO A 73 -2.09 -0.87 -11.58
C PRO A 73 -1.30 -1.76 -10.62
N ASP A 74 0.03 -1.70 -10.63
CA ASP A 74 0.89 -2.51 -9.77
C ASP A 74 0.88 -2.09 -8.30
N LEU A 75 0.35 -0.90 -7.99
CA LEU A 75 0.21 -0.42 -6.61
C LEU A 75 -1.09 -0.91 -5.96
N LEU A 76 -1.99 -1.52 -6.74
CA LEU A 76 -3.25 -1.99 -6.22
C LEU A 76 -3.05 -3.25 -5.36
N PRO A 77 -3.82 -3.39 -4.26
CA PRO A 77 -3.75 -4.56 -3.41
C PRO A 77 -4.18 -5.83 -4.17
N SER A 78 -3.51 -6.95 -3.87
CA SER A 78 -3.94 -8.27 -4.31
C SER A 78 -5.17 -8.74 -3.53
N ILE A 79 -5.73 -9.90 -3.90
CA ILE A 79 -6.87 -10.49 -3.18
C ILE A 79 -6.51 -10.83 -1.72
N GLU A 80 -5.27 -11.26 -1.49
CA GLU A 80 -4.73 -11.60 -0.18
C GLU A 80 -4.58 -10.34 0.70
N ASP A 81 -4.09 -9.25 0.11
CA ASP A 81 -3.94 -7.95 0.79
C ASP A 81 -5.28 -7.36 1.25
N LEU A 82 -6.37 -7.64 0.54
CA LEU A 82 -7.71 -7.23 0.95
C LEU A 82 -8.16 -7.89 2.28
N GLN A 83 -7.63 -9.08 2.59
CA GLN A 83 -7.91 -9.79 3.85
C GLN A 83 -7.06 -9.27 5.02
N ASP A 84 -5.85 -8.79 4.73
CA ASP A 84 -4.91 -8.27 5.72
C ASP A 84 -4.39 -6.86 5.34
N PRO A 85 -5.16 -5.81 5.68
CA PRO A 85 -4.78 -4.43 5.38
C PRO A 85 -3.49 -3.99 6.07
N GLU A 86 -3.18 -4.55 7.25
CA GLU A 86 -1.99 -4.19 8.02
C GLU A 86 -0.73 -4.73 7.35
N PHE A 87 -0.81 -5.94 6.79
CA PHE A 87 0.27 -6.51 5.99
C PHE A 87 0.56 -5.66 4.75
N PHE A 88 -0.47 -5.27 4.00
CA PHE A 88 -0.32 -4.41 2.83
C PHE A 88 0.37 -3.08 3.16
N ASN A 89 -0.05 -2.42 4.24
CA ASN A 89 0.53 -1.15 4.66
C ASN A 89 2.01 -1.27 5.03
N ARG A 90 2.44 -2.42 5.56
CA ARG A 90 3.85 -2.69 5.89
C ARG A 90 4.70 -2.88 4.64
N ILE A 91 4.17 -3.53 3.60
CA ILE A 91 4.87 -3.72 2.33
C ILE A 91 5.02 -2.40 1.59
N GLN A 92 4.00 -1.55 1.64
CA GLN A 92 4.01 -0.24 0.98
C GLN A 92 4.81 0.83 1.72
N ALA A 93 5.24 0.55 2.96
CA ALA A 93 6.08 1.48 3.70
C ALA A 93 7.44 1.65 2.98
N PRO A 94 7.90 2.88 2.73
CA PRO A 94 9.21 3.11 2.15
C PRO A 94 10.27 2.39 2.99
N LEU A 95 11.06 1.52 2.36
CA LEU A 95 12.21 0.91 3.02
C LEU A 95 13.19 2.02 3.36
N ASP A 96 13.48 2.19 4.65
CA ASP A 96 14.48 3.15 5.11
C ASP A 96 15.88 2.60 4.79
N ILE A 97 16.30 2.81 3.54
CA ILE A 97 17.62 2.40 3.03
C ILE A 97 18.77 3.20 3.65
N SER A 98 18.48 4.22 4.48
CA SER A 98 19.49 5.02 5.18
C SER A 98 20.33 4.15 6.14
N ALA A 99 19.77 3.07 6.67
CA ALA A 99 20.49 2.11 7.50
C ALA A 99 21.55 1.29 6.71
N LEU A 100 21.41 1.17 5.39
CA LEU A 100 22.34 0.44 4.55
C LEU A 100 23.60 1.25 4.22
N ASP A 101 23.48 2.57 4.13
CA ASP A 101 24.61 3.48 3.92
C ASP A 101 25.55 3.50 5.16
N SER A 102 24.98 3.38 6.35
CA SER A 102 25.75 3.23 7.60
C SER A 102 26.51 1.90 7.74
N ALA A 103 26.23 0.91 6.88
CA ALA A 103 26.90 -0.39 6.87
C ALA A 103 28.20 -0.42 6.03
N GLY A 104 28.66 0.73 5.55
CA GLY A 104 30.08 1.02 5.31
C GLY A 104 30.89 -0.08 4.64
N ILE A 105 30.57 -0.42 3.39
CA ILE A 105 31.59 -1.00 2.48
C ILE A 105 32.37 0.20 1.92
N ALA A 106 33.23 0.77 2.76
CA ALA A 106 34.18 1.77 2.31
C ALA A 106 35.22 1.08 1.41
N PRO A 107 35.49 1.59 0.19
CA PRO A 107 36.62 1.12 -0.58
C PRO A 107 37.89 1.48 0.19
N LYS A 108 38.63 0.47 0.64
CA LYS A 108 39.89 0.65 1.36
C LYS A 108 40.90 1.29 0.40
N GLU A 109 41.12 2.60 0.52
CA GLU A 109 42.21 3.29 -0.18
C GLU A 109 43.57 2.68 0.24
N PRO A 110 44.54 2.58 -0.67
CA PRO A 110 45.79 1.88 -0.41
C PRO A 110 46.71 2.69 0.52
N ASP A 111 47.17 2.06 1.60
CA ASP A 111 48.07 2.61 2.61
C ASP A 111 49.35 3.21 1.98
N SER A 112 49.54 4.53 2.07
CA SER A 112 50.83 5.18 1.84
C SER A 112 51.66 5.16 3.12
N GLN A 113 52.60 4.21 3.21
CA GLN A 113 53.67 4.22 4.21
C GLN A 113 54.61 5.41 3.96
N THR A 114 54.63 6.38 4.87
CA THR A 114 55.78 7.27 5.05
C THR A 114 56.75 6.59 6.02
N ASP A 115 57.88 6.16 5.47
CA ASP A 115 59.04 5.60 6.16
C ASP A 115 59.80 6.72 6.90
N ASP A 116 59.63 6.82 8.22
CA ASP A 116 60.42 7.69 9.09
C ASP A 116 61.79 7.06 9.35
N GLY A 117 62.74 7.33 8.46
CA GLY A 117 64.15 7.04 8.64
C GLY A 117 64.96 8.30 8.94
N ASN A 118 65.56 8.39 10.15
CA ASN A 118 67.02 8.48 10.37
C ASN A 118 67.43 9.26 11.64
N SER A 119 67.76 8.49 12.67
CA SER A 119 68.95 8.51 13.55
C SER A 119 69.76 9.78 13.88
N SER A 120 70.08 9.83 15.19
CA SER A 120 71.40 10.08 15.81
C SER A 120 71.95 11.51 16.01
N SER A 121 72.16 11.85 17.29
CA SER A 121 73.49 11.98 17.97
C SER A 121 73.37 13.03 19.11
N ALA A 122 73.55 12.65 20.37
CA ALA A 122 74.81 12.48 21.11
C ALA A 122 75.04 13.63 22.11
N SER A 123 75.15 13.23 23.38
CA SER A 123 75.73 13.85 24.57
C SER A 123 76.47 15.19 24.43
N LYS A 124 76.17 16.13 25.33
CA LYS A 124 77.08 16.53 26.43
C LYS A 124 76.33 17.28 27.53
#